data_AF-A0AAX2L368-F1
#
_entry.id   AF-A0AAX2L368-F1
#
_cell.length_a   1.000
_cell.length_b   1.000
_cell.length_c   1.000
_cell.angle_alpha   90.00
_cell.angle_beta   90.00
_cell.angle_gamma   90.00
#
_symmetry.space_group_name_H-M   'P 1'
#
loop_
_entity.id
_entity.type
_entity.pdbx_description
1 polymer ?
#
loop_
_entity_poly.entity_id
_entity_poly.type
_entity_poly.pdbx_seq_one_letter_code
_entity_poly.pdbx_strand_id
1 'polypeptide(L)'
;MGIGIIIASHGKFAEGIHQSGSMIFGEQEKVQVVTFMPNEGPDDLYGHFNNAIAQFDADDEVLVLADLWSGSPFNQASRVMGENPERKMAIITGLNLPMLIQAYTERMMDANAGVEQVAANIIKESKEGIKALPEELNPVVEATPVAGVPADVPAEVKQSGSIPEGTVIGDGKLKINLARIDTRLLHGQVATAWTPASKANRIIVASDEVSKDELRKQLIKQAAPGGVKANVVPISKLIEVAKDPRFGNTRALILFETVQDALRAVEGGVEIPELNVGSMAHSTGKTMVNNVLSMDKDDVAAFEKLRDLGVSFDVRKVPNDAKKNLFDLINKANVK
;
A
#
# COMPACT_ATOMS: atom_id res chain seq x y z
N MET A 1 2.59 -24.45 -6.21
CA MET A 1 2.50 -23.52 -7.35
C MET A 1 2.41 -22.10 -6.83
N GLY A 2 3.56 -21.42 -6.74
CA GLY A 2 3.64 -19.98 -6.55
C GLY A 2 4.44 -19.34 -7.68
N ILE A 3 4.69 -18.04 -7.59
CA ILE A 3 5.58 -17.34 -8.52
C ILE A 3 6.90 -17.15 -7.81
N GLY A 4 8.04 -17.58 -8.36
CA GLY A 4 9.39 -17.16 -7.95
C GLY A 4 9.76 -15.81 -8.60
N ILE A 5 10.42 -14.91 -7.86
CA ILE A 5 10.79 -13.57 -8.35
C ILE A 5 12.30 -13.49 -8.47
N ILE A 6 12.79 -13.09 -9.64
CA ILE A 6 14.19 -12.74 -9.87
C ILE A 6 14.28 -11.25 -10.15
N ILE A 7 15.07 -10.53 -9.36
CA ILE A 7 15.40 -9.12 -9.60
C ILE A 7 16.78 -9.09 -10.26
N ALA A 8 16.88 -8.54 -11.47
CA ALA A 8 18.09 -8.61 -12.26
C ALA A 8 18.55 -7.24 -12.78
N SER A 9 19.84 -6.94 -12.65
CA SER A 9 20.39 -5.67 -13.15
C SER A 9 21.89 -5.71 -13.43
N HIS A 10 22.38 -4.71 -14.16
CA HIS A 10 23.79 -4.33 -14.12
C HIS A 10 24.17 -3.81 -12.74
N GLY A 11 25.34 -4.22 -12.26
CA GLY A 11 25.85 -3.86 -10.93
C GLY A 11 24.87 -4.22 -9.80
N LYS A 12 24.93 -3.44 -8.72
CA LYS A 12 24.18 -3.69 -7.48
C LYS A 12 22.78 -3.06 -7.43
N PHE A 13 22.24 -2.62 -8.57
CA PHE A 13 20.94 -1.95 -8.58
C PHE A 13 19.81 -2.86 -8.10
N ALA A 14 19.81 -4.13 -8.54
CA ALA A 14 18.88 -5.17 -8.09
C ALA A 14 19.01 -5.45 -6.59
N GLU A 15 20.23 -5.47 -6.03
CA GLU A 15 20.44 -5.58 -4.58
C GLU A 15 19.79 -4.41 -3.82
N GLY A 16 19.97 -3.18 -4.31
CA GLY A 16 19.39 -1.99 -3.68
C GLY A 16 17.86 -1.94 -3.76
N ILE A 17 17.28 -2.38 -4.88
CA ILE A 17 15.83 -2.52 -5.03
C ILE A 17 15.30 -3.62 -4.10
N HIS A 18 15.97 -4.77 -4.03
CA HIS A 18 15.63 -5.85 -3.11
C HIS A 18 15.66 -5.38 -1.65
N GLN A 19 16.75 -4.73 -1.24
CA GLN A 19 16.91 -4.17 0.10
C GLN A 19 15.77 -3.19 0.45
N SER A 20 15.42 -2.29 -0.47
CA SER A 20 14.32 -1.34 -0.29
C SER A 20 12.98 -2.08 -0.15
N GLY A 21 12.77 -3.12 -0.96
CA GLY A 21 11.63 -4.03 -0.84
C GLY A 21 11.54 -4.67 0.55
N SER A 22 12.63 -5.25 1.06
CA SER A 22 12.70 -5.86 2.39
C SER A 22 12.44 -4.85 3.52
N MET A 23 12.89 -3.60 3.40
CA MET A 23 12.57 -2.56 4.39
C MET A 23 11.06 -2.24 4.44
N ILE A 24 10.36 -2.35 3.30
CA ILE A 24 8.94 -2.03 3.19
C ILE A 24 8.09 -3.24 3.58
N PHE A 25 8.35 -4.42 3.03
CA PHE A 25 7.53 -5.62 3.18
C PHE A 25 8.09 -6.66 4.17
N GLY A 26 9.28 -6.45 4.72
CA GLY A 26 10.03 -7.50 5.39
C GLY A 26 10.65 -8.48 4.39
N GLU A 27 11.44 -9.42 4.88
CA GLU A 27 11.98 -10.49 4.03
C GLU A 27 10.86 -11.31 3.40
N GLN A 28 11.00 -11.62 2.11
CA GLN A 28 10.02 -12.37 1.32
C GLN A 28 10.65 -13.68 0.83
N GLU A 29 9.90 -14.78 0.90
CA GLU A 29 10.35 -16.07 0.38
C GLU A 29 10.35 -16.08 -1.16
N LYS A 30 11.15 -16.98 -1.74
CA LYS A 30 11.25 -17.19 -3.20
C LYS A 30 11.58 -15.91 -3.98
N VAL A 31 12.45 -15.06 -3.43
CA VAL A 31 13.01 -13.89 -4.12
C VAL A 31 14.51 -14.08 -4.28
N GLN A 32 15.00 -13.93 -5.50
CA GLN A 32 16.42 -14.07 -5.82
C GLN A 32 16.92 -12.79 -6.50
N VAL A 33 18.19 -12.46 -6.27
CA VAL A 33 18.84 -11.28 -6.85
C VAL A 33 19.95 -11.77 -7.77
N VAL A 34 19.93 -11.31 -9.02
CA VAL A 34 20.95 -11.61 -10.03
C VAL A 34 21.61 -10.31 -10.46
N THR A 35 22.90 -10.16 -10.16
CA THR A 35 23.69 -9.00 -10.58
C THR A 35 24.61 -9.37 -11.73
N PHE A 36 24.90 -8.38 -12.57
CA PHE A 36 25.88 -8.49 -13.64
C PHE A 36 27.00 -7.46 -13.41
N MET A 37 28.16 -7.94 -12.99
CA MET A 37 29.30 -7.13 -12.58
C MET A 37 30.26 -6.85 -13.74
N PRO A 38 31.07 -5.77 -13.70
CA PRO A 38 31.94 -5.40 -14.82
C PRO A 38 33.00 -6.44 -15.24
N ASN A 39 33.32 -7.38 -14.35
CA ASN A 39 34.30 -8.45 -14.57
C ASN A 39 33.67 -9.76 -15.07
N GLU A 40 32.36 -9.76 -15.35
CA GLU A 40 31.60 -10.96 -15.74
C GLU A 40 31.25 -10.92 -17.22
N GLY A 41 31.12 -12.11 -17.81
CA GLY A 41 30.63 -12.32 -19.17
C GLY A 41 29.17 -12.78 -19.20
N PRO A 42 28.59 -12.89 -20.42
CA PRO A 42 27.25 -13.42 -20.61
C PRO A 42 27.02 -14.82 -20.04
N ASP A 43 28.02 -15.70 -20.11
CA ASP A 43 27.92 -17.08 -19.59
C ASP A 43 27.93 -17.14 -18.06
N ASP A 44 28.66 -16.23 -17.40
CA ASP A 44 28.63 -16.10 -15.93
C ASP A 44 27.22 -15.67 -15.48
N LEU A 45 26.67 -14.64 -16.14
CA LEU A 45 25.31 -14.15 -15.86
C LEU A 45 24.24 -15.21 -16.16
N TYR A 46 24.40 -15.97 -17.23
CA TYR A 46 23.55 -17.13 -17.54
C TYR A 46 23.59 -18.18 -16.41
N GLY A 47 24.79 -18.47 -15.89
CA GLY A 47 24.97 -19.31 -14.70
C GLY A 47 24.24 -18.77 -13.47
N HIS A 48 24.28 -17.46 -13.24
CA HIS A 48 23.56 -16.82 -12.13
C HIS A 48 22.05 -17.00 -12.22
N PHE A 49 21.47 -16.84 -13.43
CA PHE A 49 20.03 -17.08 -13.63
C PHE A 49 19.64 -18.53 -13.37
N ASN A 50 20.41 -19.49 -13.88
CA ASN A 50 20.14 -20.91 -13.63
C ASN A 50 20.23 -21.26 -12.15
N ASN A 51 21.23 -20.73 -11.44
CA ASN A 51 21.38 -20.92 -10.00
C ASN A 51 20.19 -20.33 -9.22
N ALA A 52 19.71 -19.14 -9.61
CA ALA A 52 18.55 -18.50 -8.99
C ALA A 52 17.26 -19.30 -9.22
N ILE A 53 17.02 -19.77 -10.45
CA ILE A 53 15.83 -20.57 -10.80
C ILE A 53 15.82 -21.92 -10.08
N ALA A 54 17.00 -22.52 -9.87
CA ALA A 54 17.14 -23.77 -9.11
C ALA A 54 16.76 -23.64 -7.63
N GLN A 55 16.63 -22.42 -7.09
CA GLN A 55 16.13 -22.18 -5.72
C GLN A 55 14.60 -22.19 -5.62
N PHE A 56 13.88 -22.26 -6.74
CA PHE A 56 12.41 -22.31 -6.77
C PHE A 56 11.91 -23.74 -6.96
N ASP A 57 10.69 -24.01 -6.52
CA ASP A 57 10.07 -25.33 -6.71
C ASP A 57 9.84 -25.57 -8.22
N ALA A 58 9.83 -26.84 -8.64
CA ALA A 58 9.71 -27.20 -10.06
C ALA A 58 8.38 -26.76 -10.68
N ASP A 59 7.32 -26.66 -9.87
CA ASP A 59 5.98 -26.21 -10.26
C ASP A 59 5.76 -24.70 -10.08
N ASP A 60 6.76 -23.95 -9.61
CA ASP A 60 6.65 -22.49 -9.54
C ASP A 60 6.83 -21.85 -10.92
N GLU A 61 5.97 -20.89 -11.23
CA GLU A 61 6.16 -19.98 -12.36
C GLU A 61 7.24 -18.93 -12.01
N VAL A 62 7.90 -18.30 -12.99
CA VAL A 62 9.02 -17.36 -12.71
C VAL A 62 8.76 -15.98 -13.29
N LEU A 63 8.83 -14.96 -12.43
CA LEU A 63 8.80 -13.56 -12.80
C LEU A 63 10.21 -12.97 -12.74
N VAL A 64 10.70 -12.44 -13.85
CA VAL A 64 11.98 -11.70 -13.89
C VAL A 64 11.71 -10.21 -14.03
N LEU A 65 12.24 -9.43 -13.10
CA LEU A 65 12.24 -7.97 -13.11
C LEU A 65 13.63 -7.47 -13.49
N ALA A 66 13.83 -7.15 -14.76
CA ALA A 66 15.10 -6.73 -15.32
C ALA A 66 15.22 -5.19 -15.40
N ASP A 67 16.43 -4.67 -15.34
CA ASP A 67 16.69 -3.23 -15.43
C ASP A 67 16.40 -2.65 -16.82
N LEU A 68 16.90 -3.26 -17.89
CA LEU A 68 16.89 -2.69 -19.23
C LEU A 68 16.51 -3.71 -20.31
N TRP A 69 15.60 -3.32 -21.20
CA TRP A 69 15.28 -4.07 -22.41
C TRP A 69 16.50 -4.21 -23.32
N SER A 70 16.72 -5.40 -23.85
CA SER A 70 17.90 -5.74 -24.67
C SER A 70 19.25 -5.63 -23.95
N GLY A 71 19.27 -5.39 -22.63
CA GLY A 71 20.47 -5.45 -21.79
C GLY A 71 20.89 -6.89 -21.49
N SER A 72 22.12 -7.09 -20.99
CA SER A 72 22.62 -8.44 -20.67
C SER A 72 21.72 -9.21 -19.69
N PRO A 73 21.20 -8.62 -18.60
CA PRO A 73 20.23 -9.29 -17.72
C PRO A 73 18.98 -9.78 -18.46
N PHE A 74 18.39 -8.93 -19.31
CA PHE A 74 17.22 -9.29 -20.11
C PHE A 74 17.53 -10.40 -21.12
N ASN A 75 18.68 -10.32 -21.81
CA ASN A 75 19.06 -11.30 -22.83
C ASN A 75 19.31 -12.68 -22.21
N GLN A 76 19.98 -12.76 -21.07
CA GLN A 76 20.21 -14.04 -20.40
C GLN A 76 18.93 -14.61 -19.79
N ALA A 77 18.08 -13.78 -19.19
CA ALA A 77 16.75 -14.21 -18.76
C ALA A 77 15.91 -14.77 -19.93
N SER A 78 15.94 -14.10 -21.09
CA SER A 78 15.22 -14.52 -22.29
C SER A 78 15.74 -15.82 -22.86
N ARG A 79 17.06 -16.02 -22.86
CA ARG A 79 17.69 -17.30 -23.24
C ARG A 79 17.21 -18.43 -22.34
N VAL A 80 17.29 -18.24 -21.03
CA VAL A 80 16.85 -19.24 -20.05
C VAL A 80 15.36 -19.55 -20.21
N MET A 81 14.51 -18.54 -20.43
CA MET A 81 13.10 -18.75 -20.74
C MET A 81 12.89 -19.59 -22.01
N GLY A 82 13.64 -19.32 -23.09
CA GLY A 82 13.55 -20.09 -24.34
C GLY A 82 14.02 -21.54 -24.21
N GLU A 83 14.96 -21.81 -23.30
CA GLU A 83 15.47 -23.16 -23.01
C GLU A 83 14.56 -23.95 -22.04
N ASN A 84 13.58 -23.31 -21.39
CA ASN A 84 12.66 -23.92 -20.43
C ASN A 84 11.18 -23.74 -20.84
N PRO A 85 10.74 -24.25 -22.01
CA PRO A 85 9.40 -23.97 -22.56
C PRO A 85 8.24 -24.52 -21.72
N GLU A 86 8.49 -25.54 -20.90
CA GLU A 86 7.48 -26.15 -20.01
C GLU A 86 7.25 -25.35 -18.72
N ARG A 87 8.16 -24.42 -18.41
CA ARG A 87 8.06 -23.57 -17.22
C ARG A 87 7.56 -22.19 -17.64
N LYS A 88 6.41 -21.79 -17.12
CA LYS A 88 5.87 -20.45 -17.39
C LYS A 88 6.75 -19.38 -16.77
N MET A 89 7.15 -18.43 -17.60
CA MET A 89 7.96 -17.29 -17.18
C MET A 89 7.42 -16.00 -17.80
N ALA A 90 7.59 -14.88 -17.09
CA ALA A 90 7.41 -13.55 -17.65
C ALA A 90 8.63 -12.68 -17.31
N ILE A 91 9.05 -11.86 -18.27
CA ILE A 91 10.18 -10.92 -18.10
C ILE A 91 9.66 -9.51 -18.31
N ILE A 92 9.83 -8.66 -17.30
CA ILE A 92 9.45 -7.24 -17.32
C ILE A 92 10.72 -6.42 -17.17
N THR A 93 10.87 -5.35 -17.95
CA THR A 93 12.04 -4.47 -17.92
C THR A 93 11.69 -3.08 -17.40
N GLY A 94 12.71 -2.29 -17.04
CA GLY A 94 12.52 -0.95 -16.48
C GLY A 94 12.45 -0.98 -14.96
N LEU A 95 13.24 -1.87 -14.34
CA LEU A 95 13.25 -2.12 -12.90
C LEU A 95 13.18 -0.82 -12.09
N ASN A 96 12.13 -0.70 -11.29
CA ASN A 96 11.92 0.36 -10.34
C ASN A 96 11.29 -0.21 -9.07
N LEU A 97 11.29 0.57 -7.98
CA LEU A 97 10.75 0.09 -6.71
C LEU A 97 9.23 -0.22 -6.75
N PRO A 98 8.37 0.60 -7.40
CA PRO A 98 6.95 0.25 -7.59
C PRO A 98 6.72 -1.13 -8.21
N MET A 99 7.57 -1.55 -9.16
CA MET A 99 7.50 -2.86 -9.80
C MET A 99 7.60 -4.01 -8.80
N LEU A 100 8.60 -3.96 -7.91
CA LEU A 100 8.80 -4.98 -6.88
C LEU A 100 7.68 -4.95 -5.83
N ILE A 101 7.24 -3.75 -5.43
CA ILE A 101 6.12 -3.57 -4.50
C ILE A 101 4.85 -4.22 -5.06
N GLN A 102 4.56 -4.01 -6.34
CA GLN A 102 3.39 -4.63 -6.96
C GLN A 102 3.54 -6.14 -7.06
N ALA A 103 4.72 -6.66 -7.40
CA ALA A 103 4.96 -8.10 -7.45
C ALA A 103 4.68 -8.80 -6.10
N TYR A 104 5.10 -8.18 -4.98
CA TYR A 104 4.78 -8.67 -3.64
C TYR A 104 3.29 -8.55 -3.32
N THR A 105 2.67 -7.44 -3.71
CA THR A 105 1.23 -7.21 -3.49
C THR A 105 0.39 -8.27 -4.21
N GLU A 106 0.72 -8.61 -5.45
CA GLU A 106 0.02 -9.63 -6.24
C GLU A 106 0.11 -11.02 -5.58
N ARG A 107 1.32 -11.45 -5.16
CA ARG A 107 1.50 -12.71 -4.41
C ARG A 107 0.65 -12.76 -3.13
N MET A 108 0.45 -11.62 -2.48
CA MET A 108 -0.30 -11.50 -1.24
C MET A 108 -1.82 -11.45 -1.44
N MET A 109 -2.28 -11.00 -2.62
CA MET A 109 -3.70 -10.85 -2.94
C MET A 109 -4.30 -12.14 -3.48
N ASP A 110 -3.58 -12.84 -4.36
CA ASP A 110 -4.03 -14.11 -4.93
C ASP A 110 -2.83 -15.06 -5.10
N ALA A 111 -2.73 -16.03 -4.20
CA ALA A 111 -1.67 -17.02 -4.23
C ALA A 111 -1.73 -17.94 -5.47
N ASN A 112 -2.85 -17.98 -6.19
CA ASN A 112 -3.06 -18.80 -7.38
C ASN A 112 -2.97 -18.00 -8.69
N ALA A 113 -2.69 -16.69 -8.63
CA ALA A 113 -2.57 -15.88 -9.84
C ALA A 113 -1.35 -16.31 -10.66
N GLY A 114 -1.56 -16.52 -11.97
CA GLY A 114 -0.50 -16.83 -12.90
C GLY A 114 0.37 -15.62 -13.25
N VAL A 115 1.63 -15.87 -13.61
CA VAL A 115 2.68 -14.88 -13.86
C VAL A 115 2.32 -13.90 -14.99
N GLU A 116 1.57 -14.33 -15.99
CA GLU A 116 1.12 -13.47 -17.10
C GLU A 116 0.12 -12.40 -16.63
N GLN A 117 -0.84 -12.80 -15.79
CA GLN A 117 -1.82 -11.88 -15.21
C GLN A 117 -1.14 -10.89 -14.26
N VAL A 118 -0.25 -11.41 -13.41
CA VAL A 118 0.55 -10.61 -12.48
C VAL A 118 1.43 -9.60 -13.24
N ALA A 119 2.04 -10.01 -14.35
CA ALA A 119 2.91 -9.13 -15.14
C ALA A 119 2.16 -7.92 -15.71
N ALA A 120 0.93 -8.10 -16.19
CA ALA A 120 0.12 -7.00 -16.71
C ALA A 120 -0.17 -5.93 -15.63
N ASN A 121 -0.53 -6.37 -14.42
CA ASN A 121 -0.78 -5.46 -13.30
C ASN A 121 0.49 -4.75 -12.86
N ILE A 122 1.62 -5.47 -12.78
CA ILE A 122 2.92 -4.89 -12.45
C ILE A 122 3.29 -3.79 -13.43
N ILE A 123 3.16 -4.00 -14.74
CA ILE A 123 3.52 -2.99 -15.75
C ILE A 123 2.69 -1.73 -15.56
N LYS A 124 1.39 -1.87 -15.30
CA LYS A 124 0.49 -0.74 -15.07
C LYS A 124 0.93 0.09 -13.86
N GLU A 125 1.06 -0.55 -12.70
CA GLU A 125 1.41 0.13 -11.45
C GLU A 125 2.85 0.68 -11.48
N SER A 126 3.77 0.01 -12.16
CA SER A 126 5.16 0.46 -12.34
C SER A 126 5.24 1.77 -13.12
N LYS A 127 4.35 1.97 -14.10
CA LYS A 127 4.24 3.22 -14.87
C LYS A 127 3.54 4.31 -14.07
N GLU A 128 2.45 3.97 -13.38
CA GLU A 128 1.71 4.92 -12.53
C GLU A 128 2.55 5.44 -11.36
N GLY A 129 3.52 4.65 -10.88
CA GLY A 129 4.50 5.05 -9.87
C GLY A 129 5.51 6.10 -10.34
N ILE A 130 5.66 6.32 -11.65
CA ILE A 130 6.55 7.35 -12.21
C ILE A 130 5.75 8.66 -12.29
N LYS A 131 6.02 9.56 -11.34
CA LYS A 131 5.34 10.85 -11.24
C LYS A 131 6.33 11.99 -11.14
N ALA A 132 6.07 13.06 -11.88
CA ALA A 132 6.77 14.33 -11.79
C ALA A 132 6.00 15.31 -10.89
N LEU A 133 6.76 16.14 -10.17
CA LEU A 133 6.26 17.34 -9.52
C LEU A 133 7.08 18.53 -10.07
N PRO A 134 6.44 19.60 -10.55
CA PRO A 134 4.99 19.86 -10.49
C PRO A 134 4.19 18.99 -11.49
N GLU A 135 2.89 18.78 -11.23
CA GLU A 135 2.07 17.76 -11.91
C GLU A 135 1.98 17.96 -13.43
N GLU A 136 2.13 19.21 -13.88
CA GLU A 136 2.05 19.63 -15.29
C GLU A 136 3.20 19.04 -16.13
N LEU A 137 4.25 18.53 -15.49
CA LEU A 137 5.34 17.81 -16.15
C LEU A 137 4.96 16.36 -16.51
N ASN A 138 3.91 15.80 -15.89
CA ASN A 138 3.45 14.47 -16.25
C ASN A 138 2.82 14.49 -17.64
N PRO A 139 3.07 13.48 -18.49
CA PRO A 139 2.46 13.42 -19.80
C PRO A 139 0.93 13.40 -19.69
N VAL A 140 0.27 14.23 -20.50
CA VAL A 140 -1.19 14.23 -20.60
C VAL A 140 -1.61 12.88 -21.18
N VAL A 141 -2.25 12.05 -20.37
CA VAL A 141 -2.75 10.75 -20.82
C VAL A 141 -3.94 11.00 -21.75
N GLU A 142 -3.74 10.88 -23.06
CA GLU A 142 -4.84 10.77 -24.00
C GLU A 142 -5.61 9.48 -23.70
N ALA A 143 -6.86 9.62 -23.27
CA ALA A 143 -7.75 8.49 -23.09
C ALA A 143 -7.98 7.83 -24.46
N THR A 144 -7.25 6.75 -24.74
CA THR A 144 -7.58 5.86 -25.84
C THR A 144 -8.90 5.17 -25.47
N PRO A 145 -9.96 5.25 -26.29
CA PRO A 145 -11.20 4.56 -26.00
C PRO A 145 -10.94 3.06 -26.11
N VAL A 146 -10.98 2.36 -24.97
CA VAL A 146 -10.95 0.90 -24.96
C VAL A 146 -12.28 0.42 -25.53
N ALA A 147 -12.23 -0.09 -26.76
CA ALA A 147 -13.38 -0.71 -27.40
C ALA A 147 -13.71 -2.04 -26.70
N GLY A 148 -14.96 -2.16 -26.25
CA GLY A 148 -15.57 -3.45 -25.89
C GLY A 148 -15.66 -3.76 -24.39
N VAL A 149 -16.64 -3.15 -23.71
CA VAL A 149 -17.33 -3.79 -22.57
C VAL A 149 -18.83 -3.57 -22.79
N PRO A 150 -19.70 -4.60 -22.71
CA PRO A 150 -21.13 -4.44 -22.93
C PRO A 150 -21.75 -3.43 -21.96
N ALA A 151 -22.61 -2.58 -22.51
CA ALA A 151 -23.39 -1.61 -21.78
C ALA A 151 -24.45 -2.33 -20.94
N ASP A 152 -24.18 -2.52 -19.65
CA ASP A 152 -25.20 -2.64 -18.60
C ASP A 152 -24.57 -2.28 -17.25
N VAL A 153 -24.29 -1.00 -17.07
CA VAL A 153 -24.14 -0.39 -15.75
C VAL A 153 -24.97 0.90 -15.78
N PRO A 154 -25.98 1.08 -14.90
CA PRO A 154 -26.78 2.30 -14.90
C PRO A 154 -25.87 3.50 -14.67
N ALA A 155 -25.92 4.46 -15.59
CA ALA A 155 -25.12 5.68 -15.52
C ALA A 155 -25.39 6.44 -14.20
N GLU A 156 -24.35 6.61 -13.37
CA GLU A 156 -24.41 7.58 -12.28
C GLU A 156 -24.51 8.99 -12.86
N VAL A 157 -25.64 9.64 -12.56
CA VAL A 157 -25.89 11.04 -12.89
C VAL A 157 -24.86 11.91 -12.18
N LYS A 158 -24.01 12.59 -12.94
CA LYS A 158 -23.20 13.72 -12.45
C LYS A 158 -24.14 14.84 -12.01
N GLN A 159 -24.49 14.91 -10.73
CA GLN A 159 -25.06 16.11 -10.12
C GLN A 159 -23.94 16.94 -9.50
N SER A 160 -23.49 17.96 -10.23
CA SER A 160 -22.68 19.06 -9.68
C SER A 160 -23.59 20.12 -9.04
N GLY A 161 -24.38 19.72 -8.06
CA GLY A 161 -25.12 20.62 -7.16
C GLY A 161 -24.81 20.21 -5.72
N SER A 162 -24.54 21.18 -4.85
CA SER A 162 -24.39 20.91 -3.41
C SER A 162 -25.67 20.24 -2.88
N ILE A 163 -25.56 19.03 -2.35
CA ILE A 163 -26.69 18.31 -1.75
C ILE A 163 -27.19 19.13 -0.55
N PRO A 164 -28.49 19.53 -0.53
CA PRO A 164 -29.05 20.31 0.56
C PRO A 164 -28.80 19.66 1.93
N GLU A 165 -28.52 20.49 2.93
CA GLU A 165 -28.34 20.04 4.30
C GLU A 165 -29.61 19.33 4.81
N GLY A 166 -29.44 18.20 5.51
CA GLY A 166 -30.55 17.34 5.95
C GLY A 166 -31.01 16.27 4.96
N THR A 167 -30.47 16.23 3.73
CA THR A 167 -30.75 15.14 2.79
C THR A 167 -30.17 13.82 3.29
N VAL A 168 -30.99 12.77 3.38
CA VAL A 168 -30.55 11.42 3.74
C VAL A 168 -30.18 10.65 2.49
N ILE A 169 -28.95 10.13 2.41
CA ILE A 169 -28.47 9.27 1.31
C ILE A 169 -28.16 7.89 1.87
N GLY A 170 -28.60 6.82 1.19
CA GLY A 170 -28.39 5.46 1.67
C GLY A 170 -29.12 5.21 3.00
N ASP A 171 -28.43 4.64 3.99
CA ASP A 171 -28.93 4.46 5.35
C ASP A 171 -28.67 5.66 6.28
N GLY A 172 -28.17 6.77 5.74
CA GLY A 172 -27.89 7.99 6.50
C GLY A 172 -26.70 7.89 7.45
N LYS A 173 -25.85 6.86 7.35
CA LYS A 173 -24.71 6.70 8.25
C LYS A 173 -23.40 6.53 7.50
N LEU A 174 -22.41 7.35 7.84
CA LEU A 174 -21.04 7.13 7.40
C LEU A 174 -20.57 5.74 7.88
N LYS A 175 -20.20 4.86 6.96
CA LYS A 175 -19.67 3.54 7.29
C LYS A 175 -18.16 3.65 7.43
N ILE A 176 -17.63 3.52 8.64
CA ILE A 176 -16.19 3.47 8.88
C ILE A 176 -15.76 2.01 8.78
N ASN A 177 -15.23 1.63 7.62
CA ASN A 177 -14.78 0.25 7.39
C ASN A 177 -13.42 -0.02 8.04
N LEU A 178 -12.61 1.03 8.21
CA LEU A 178 -11.34 0.95 8.92
C LEU A 178 -10.99 2.33 9.48
N ALA A 179 -10.59 2.37 10.75
CA ALA A 179 -9.88 3.50 11.33
C ALA A 179 -8.46 3.05 11.64
N ARG A 180 -7.45 3.84 11.26
CA ARG A 180 -6.05 3.48 11.40
C ARG A 180 -5.20 4.65 11.90
N ILE A 181 -4.34 4.38 12.88
CA ILE A 181 -3.25 5.29 13.26
C ILE A 181 -2.02 4.96 12.42
N ASP A 182 -1.54 5.95 11.67
CA ASP A 182 -0.30 5.88 10.92
C ASP A 182 0.31 7.28 10.82
N THR A 183 1.46 7.51 11.45
CA THR A 183 2.16 8.81 11.42
C THR A 183 2.52 9.28 10.02
N ARG A 184 2.54 8.39 9.02
CA ARG A 184 2.78 8.73 7.61
C ARG A 184 1.49 8.95 6.82
N LEU A 185 0.33 8.78 7.45
CA LEU A 185 -1.00 8.99 6.87
C LEU A 185 -1.20 8.17 5.60
N LEU A 186 -1.54 8.80 4.47
CA LEU A 186 -1.75 8.11 3.20
C LEU A 186 -0.43 7.96 2.45
N HIS A 187 0.12 6.74 2.49
CA HIS A 187 1.34 6.34 1.79
C HIS A 187 1.17 4.98 1.12
N GLY A 188 2.18 4.52 0.38
CA GLY A 188 2.14 3.33 -0.48
C GLY A 188 1.36 2.14 0.09
N GLN A 189 1.71 1.64 1.27
CA GLN A 189 1.03 0.44 1.84
C GLN A 189 -0.41 0.71 2.27
N VAL A 190 -0.72 1.93 2.74
CA VAL A 190 -2.08 2.31 3.10
C VAL A 190 -2.94 2.45 1.85
N ALA A 191 -2.38 3.05 0.80
CA ALA A 191 -3.03 3.21 -0.49
C ALA A 191 -3.26 1.87 -1.20
N THR A 192 -2.23 1.02 -1.30
CA THR A 192 -2.27 -0.19 -2.14
C THR A 192 -2.81 -1.43 -1.41
N ALA A 193 -2.62 -1.56 -0.10
CA ALA A 193 -3.06 -2.75 0.64
C ALA A 193 -4.34 -2.52 1.47
N TRP A 194 -4.37 -1.45 2.27
CA TRP A 194 -5.49 -1.22 3.19
C TRP A 194 -6.74 -0.67 2.53
N THR A 195 -6.60 0.16 1.50
CA THR A 195 -7.76 0.74 0.81
C THR A 195 -8.62 -0.34 0.12
N PRO A 196 -8.04 -1.28 -0.66
CA PRO A 196 -8.79 -2.42 -1.20
C PRO A 196 -9.32 -3.36 -0.11
N ALA A 197 -8.49 -3.73 0.87
CA ALA A 197 -8.88 -4.66 1.94
C ALA A 197 -10.07 -4.15 2.78
N SER A 198 -10.10 -2.84 3.06
CA SER A 198 -11.21 -2.19 3.77
C SER A 198 -12.44 -1.96 2.88
N LYS A 199 -12.36 -2.12 1.55
CA LYS A 199 -13.43 -1.81 0.59
C LYS A 199 -13.92 -0.35 0.67
N ALA A 200 -13.03 0.55 1.10
CA ALA A 200 -13.32 1.97 1.23
C ALA A 200 -13.46 2.63 -0.14
N ASN A 201 -14.48 3.47 -0.31
CA ASN A 201 -14.64 4.34 -1.49
C ASN A 201 -14.23 5.79 -1.19
N ARG A 202 -13.88 6.08 0.07
CA ARG A 202 -13.36 7.37 0.51
C ARG A 202 -12.29 7.19 1.58
N ILE A 203 -11.24 8.01 1.52
CA ILE A 203 -10.21 8.13 2.55
C ILE A 203 -10.38 9.50 3.21
N ILE A 204 -10.45 9.52 4.54
CA ILE A 204 -10.52 10.76 5.32
C ILE A 204 -9.31 10.78 6.25
N VAL A 205 -8.36 11.66 5.94
CA VAL A 205 -7.26 11.99 6.84
C VAL A 205 -7.76 13.04 7.83
N ALA A 206 -7.79 12.67 9.11
CA ALA A 206 -8.24 13.53 10.19
C ALA A 206 -7.03 14.03 11.00
N SER A 207 -6.61 15.26 10.73
CA SER A 207 -5.50 15.93 11.44
C SER A 207 -5.67 17.44 11.38
N ASP A 208 -5.69 18.09 12.55
CA ASP A 208 -5.83 19.55 12.66
C ASP A 208 -4.61 20.27 12.06
N GLU A 209 -3.42 19.68 12.17
CA GLU A 209 -2.18 20.21 11.61
C GLU A 209 -2.19 20.11 10.08
N VAL A 210 -2.37 18.90 9.55
CA VAL A 210 -2.32 18.66 8.10
C VAL A 210 -3.45 19.39 7.38
N SER A 211 -4.62 19.55 8.01
CA SER A 211 -5.73 20.31 7.40
C SER A 211 -5.40 21.78 7.09
N LYS A 212 -4.35 22.33 7.71
CA LYS A 212 -3.85 23.70 7.51
C LYS A 212 -2.59 23.76 6.62
N ASP A 213 -1.99 22.62 6.31
CA ASP A 213 -0.80 22.51 5.46
C ASP A 213 -1.21 22.16 4.03
N GLU A 214 -1.23 23.16 3.15
CA GLU A 214 -1.67 22.98 1.76
C GLU A 214 -0.78 22.01 0.97
N LEU A 215 0.53 21.98 1.23
CA LEU A 215 1.44 21.05 0.56
C LEU A 215 1.14 19.61 0.99
N ARG A 216 1.06 19.35 2.30
CA ARG A 216 0.75 18.00 2.81
C ARG A 216 -0.64 17.54 2.35
N LYS A 217 -1.63 18.44 2.27
CA LYS A 217 -2.97 18.12 1.73
C LYS A 217 -2.94 17.68 0.27
N GLN A 218 -2.16 18.38 -0.56
CA GLN A 218 -2.00 18.04 -1.97
C GLN A 218 -1.32 16.68 -2.12
N LEU A 219 -0.20 16.46 -1.41
CA LEU A 219 0.54 15.19 -1.44
C LEU A 219 -0.34 14.00 -1.03
N ILE A 220 -1.15 14.16 0.02
CA ILE A 220 -2.10 13.12 0.44
C ILE A 220 -3.14 12.85 -0.64
N LYS A 221 -3.70 13.88 -1.28
CA LYS A 221 -4.69 13.68 -2.35
C LYS A 221 -4.08 12.94 -3.55
N GLN A 222 -2.81 13.23 -3.88
CA GLN A 222 -2.06 12.56 -4.95
C GLN A 222 -1.71 11.09 -4.66
N ALA A 223 -1.60 10.74 -3.37
CA ALA A 223 -1.35 9.38 -2.92
C ALA A 223 -2.61 8.49 -2.93
N ALA A 224 -3.79 9.04 -3.22
CA ALA A 224 -5.03 8.28 -3.27
C ALA A 224 -5.07 7.33 -4.48
N PRO A 225 -5.49 6.07 -4.29
CA PRO A 225 -5.61 5.12 -5.39
C PRO A 225 -6.77 5.48 -6.34
N GLY A 226 -6.69 5.04 -7.59
CA GLY A 226 -7.68 5.31 -8.62
C GLY A 226 -9.10 4.91 -8.18
N GLY A 227 -10.07 5.81 -8.38
CA GLY A 227 -11.47 5.56 -8.01
C GLY A 227 -11.84 5.81 -6.55
N VAL A 228 -10.87 6.18 -5.68
CA VAL A 228 -11.11 6.47 -4.26
C VAL A 228 -10.88 7.95 -3.98
N LYS A 229 -11.87 8.63 -3.37
CA LYS A 229 -11.75 10.06 -3.03
C LYS A 229 -10.97 10.24 -1.73
N ALA A 230 -9.95 11.10 -1.70
CA ALA A 230 -9.23 11.45 -0.48
C ALA A 230 -9.54 12.89 -0.01
N ASN A 231 -9.80 13.05 1.28
CA ASN A 231 -10.02 14.34 1.93
C ASN A 231 -9.14 14.46 3.17
N VAL A 232 -8.65 15.67 3.42
CA VAL A 232 -7.96 16.01 4.68
C VAL A 232 -8.83 17.03 5.41
N VAL A 233 -9.17 16.74 6.66
CA VAL A 233 -10.08 17.55 7.47
C VAL A 233 -9.58 17.65 8.91
N PRO A 234 -9.92 18.74 9.63
CA PRO A 234 -9.71 18.79 11.07
C PRO A 234 -10.61 17.80 11.81
N ILE A 235 -10.27 17.46 13.05
CA ILE A 235 -10.99 16.47 13.86
C ILE A 235 -12.44 16.89 14.08
N SER A 236 -12.68 18.20 14.31
CA SER A 236 -14.03 18.76 14.44
C SER A 236 -14.90 18.47 13.22
N LYS A 237 -14.31 18.55 12.02
CA LYS A 237 -15.06 18.30 10.78
C LYS A 237 -15.35 16.82 10.58
N LEU A 238 -14.44 15.93 11.00
CA LEU A 238 -14.74 14.49 11.02
C LEU A 238 -15.95 14.19 11.93
N ILE A 239 -16.01 14.81 13.11
CA ILE A 239 -17.13 14.64 14.06
C ILE A 239 -18.46 15.10 13.46
N GLU A 240 -18.46 16.23 12.74
CA GLU A 240 -19.64 16.70 12.00
C GLU A 240 -20.06 15.72 10.90
N VAL A 241 -19.11 15.29 10.06
CA VAL A 241 -19.34 14.41 8.92
C VAL A 241 -19.85 13.02 9.36
N ALA A 242 -19.36 12.51 10.50
CA ALA A 242 -19.84 11.25 11.06
C ALA A 242 -21.33 11.27 11.44
N LYS A 243 -21.89 12.46 11.71
CA LYS A 243 -23.30 12.67 12.08
C LYS A 243 -24.17 13.13 10.90
N ASP A 244 -23.57 13.38 9.74
CA ASP A 244 -24.25 13.94 8.58
C ASP A 244 -24.89 12.84 7.71
N PRO A 245 -26.23 12.82 7.55
CA PRO A 245 -26.93 11.76 6.85
C PRO A 245 -26.70 11.74 5.33
N ARG A 246 -26.04 12.76 4.77
CA ARG A 246 -25.65 12.79 3.35
C ARG A 246 -24.55 11.76 3.03
N PHE A 247 -23.89 11.20 4.03
CA PHE A 247 -22.76 10.29 3.83
C PHE A 247 -23.12 8.80 3.86
N GLY A 248 -24.40 8.39 3.84
CA GLY A 248 -24.76 6.97 4.01
C GLY A 248 -24.32 5.98 2.92
N ASN A 249 -23.91 6.47 1.74
CA ASN A 249 -23.24 5.64 0.72
C ASN A 249 -21.70 5.63 0.83
N THR A 250 -21.15 6.30 1.85
CA THR A 250 -19.70 6.43 2.05
C THR A 250 -19.21 5.30 2.92
N ARG A 251 -18.22 4.56 2.40
CA ARG A 251 -17.41 3.58 3.13
C ARG A 251 -16.02 4.18 3.30
N ALA A 252 -15.72 4.63 4.50
CA ALA A 252 -14.53 5.41 4.80
C ALA A 252 -13.40 4.54 5.39
N LEU A 253 -12.19 4.83 4.91
CA LEU A 253 -10.94 4.60 5.61
C LEU A 253 -10.56 5.90 6.33
N ILE A 254 -10.56 5.90 7.67
CA ILE A 254 -10.14 7.04 8.48
C ILE A 254 -8.67 6.86 8.86
N LEU A 255 -7.86 7.90 8.64
CA LEU A 255 -6.45 7.93 9.00
C LEU A 255 -6.21 9.02 10.05
N PHE A 256 -5.64 8.61 11.18
CA PHE A 256 -5.18 9.49 12.25
C PHE A 256 -3.66 9.52 12.30
N GLU A 257 -3.11 10.70 12.55
CA GLU A 257 -1.66 10.89 12.74
C GLU A 257 -1.22 10.41 14.13
N THR A 258 -2.08 10.63 15.13
CA THR A 258 -1.81 10.35 16.55
C THR A 258 -2.97 9.60 17.20
N VAL A 259 -2.70 8.91 18.32
CA VAL A 259 -3.76 8.26 19.11
C VAL A 259 -4.66 9.28 19.81
N GLN A 260 -4.13 10.46 20.13
CA GLN A 260 -4.88 11.55 20.76
C GLN A 260 -5.94 12.12 19.81
N ASP A 261 -5.66 12.20 18.51
CA ASP A 261 -6.67 12.59 17.51
C ASP A 261 -7.79 11.55 17.38
N ALA A 262 -7.44 10.26 17.42
CA ALA A 262 -8.42 9.19 17.42
C ALA A 262 -9.30 9.24 18.68
N LEU A 263 -8.70 9.45 19.86
CA LEU A 263 -9.42 9.62 21.12
C LEU A 263 -10.40 10.81 21.05
N ARG A 264 -9.94 11.98 20.57
CA ARG A 264 -10.80 13.17 20.40
C ARG A 264 -11.98 12.90 19.46
N ALA A 265 -11.78 12.13 18.39
CA ALA A 265 -12.86 11.75 17.49
C ALA A 265 -13.89 10.84 18.18
N VAL A 266 -13.45 9.82 18.92
CA VAL A 266 -14.33 8.90 19.66
C VAL A 266 -15.10 9.64 20.76
N GLU A 267 -14.43 10.49 21.55
CA GLU A 267 -15.10 11.34 22.55
C GLU A 267 -16.10 12.32 21.93
N GLY A 268 -15.86 12.75 20.68
CA GLY A 268 -16.78 13.56 19.88
C GLY A 268 -18.01 12.81 19.36
N GLY A 269 -18.08 11.49 19.56
CA GLY A 269 -19.17 10.63 19.13
C GLY A 269 -18.98 9.99 17.74
N VAL A 270 -17.74 9.88 17.25
CA VAL A 270 -17.43 9.07 16.06
C VAL A 270 -17.37 7.60 16.48
N GLU A 271 -18.23 6.76 15.92
CA GLU A 271 -18.29 5.33 16.24
C GLU A 271 -17.11 4.57 15.61
N ILE A 272 -16.14 4.16 16.43
CA ILE A 272 -14.95 3.39 16.01
C ILE A 272 -14.79 2.15 16.91
N PRO A 273 -15.34 0.98 16.54
CA PRO A 273 -15.30 -0.21 17.39
C PRO A 273 -13.93 -0.93 17.40
N GLU A 274 -13.17 -0.84 16.31
CA GLU A 274 -11.80 -1.37 16.19
C GLU A 274 -10.91 -0.28 15.60
N LEU A 275 -9.76 -0.04 16.24
CA LEU A 275 -8.73 0.88 15.78
C LEU A 275 -7.47 0.11 15.41
N ASN A 276 -7.09 0.19 14.14
CA ASN A 276 -5.86 -0.42 13.65
C ASN A 276 -4.66 0.46 14.00
N VAL A 277 -3.62 -0.14 14.60
CA VAL A 277 -2.40 0.56 15.00
C VAL A 277 -1.28 0.15 14.05
N GLY A 278 -1.01 1.02 13.08
CA GLY A 278 -0.12 0.73 11.97
C GLY A 278 1.32 1.17 12.18
N SER A 279 1.49 2.46 12.46
CA SER A 279 2.79 3.09 12.64
C SER A 279 2.68 4.24 13.61
N MET A 280 3.59 4.28 14.58
CA MET A 280 3.79 5.41 15.47
C MET A 280 5.28 5.70 15.53
N ALA A 281 5.70 6.74 14.80
CA ALA A 281 7.09 7.11 14.64
C ALA A 281 7.77 7.41 15.98
N HIS A 282 9.06 7.08 16.06
CA HIS A 282 9.91 7.44 17.20
C HIS A 282 10.19 8.95 17.21
N SER A 283 10.14 9.53 18.40
CA SER A 283 10.60 10.88 18.69
C SER A 283 11.27 10.89 20.07
N THR A 284 12.07 11.93 20.34
CA THR A 284 12.75 12.10 21.63
C THR A 284 11.74 11.98 22.78
N GLY A 285 11.99 11.03 23.69
CA GLY A 285 11.13 10.76 24.84
C GLY A 285 10.20 9.55 24.69
N LYS A 286 10.02 9.01 23.49
CA LYS A 286 9.20 7.81 23.28
C LYS A 286 10.01 6.53 23.48
N THR A 287 9.38 5.52 24.08
CA THR A 287 9.91 4.16 24.20
C THR A 287 9.56 3.37 22.94
N MET A 288 10.53 2.68 22.35
CA MET A 288 10.27 1.78 21.23
C MET A 288 9.54 0.52 21.72
N VAL A 289 8.29 0.36 21.30
CA VAL A 289 7.44 -0.79 21.66
C VAL A 289 7.70 -1.96 20.72
N ASN A 290 7.85 -1.68 19.43
CA ASN A 290 8.36 -2.59 18.41
C ASN A 290 8.99 -1.78 17.26
N ASN A 291 9.40 -2.46 16.19
CA ASN A 291 10.09 -1.83 15.05
C ASN A 291 9.29 -0.73 14.33
N VAL A 292 7.97 -0.62 14.55
CA VAL A 292 7.11 0.38 13.90
C VAL A 292 6.28 1.22 14.87
N LEU A 293 6.31 0.91 16.17
CA LEU A 293 5.58 1.60 17.21
C LEU A 293 6.54 2.13 18.26
N SER A 294 6.50 3.44 18.47
CA SER A 294 7.09 4.12 19.61
C SER A 294 6.02 4.93 20.35
N MET A 295 6.04 4.87 21.67
CA MET A 295 5.02 5.47 22.52
C MET A 295 5.63 6.12 23.76
N ASP A 296 4.99 7.18 24.25
CA ASP A 296 5.21 7.72 25.60
C ASP A 296 4.01 7.40 26.51
N LYS A 297 4.01 7.96 27.74
CA LYS A 297 2.90 7.79 28.68
C LYS A 297 1.58 8.36 28.19
N ASP A 298 1.63 9.47 27.46
CA ASP A 298 0.43 10.17 27.03
C ASP A 298 -0.24 9.37 25.91
N ASP A 299 0.55 8.72 25.05
CA ASP A 299 0.05 7.74 24.10
C ASP A 299 -0.61 6.55 24.80
N VAL A 300 0.07 5.94 25.80
CA VAL A 300 -0.48 4.79 26.55
C VAL A 300 -1.78 5.18 27.26
N ALA A 301 -1.82 6.32 27.93
CA ALA A 301 -3.02 6.81 28.60
C ALA A 301 -4.17 7.06 27.61
N ALA A 302 -3.88 7.49 26.38
CA ALA A 302 -4.90 7.62 25.33
C ALA A 302 -5.44 6.27 24.87
N PHE A 303 -4.58 5.25 24.71
CA PHE A 303 -5.02 3.88 24.41
C PHE A 303 -5.85 3.26 25.54
N GLU A 304 -5.48 3.49 26.80
CA GLU A 304 -6.27 3.04 27.95
C GLU A 304 -7.66 3.67 27.97
N LYS A 305 -7.75 4.99 27.73
CA LYS A 305 -9.06 5.67 27.60
C LYS A 305 -9.89 5.12 26.44
N LEU A 306 -9.28 4.91 25.28
CA LEU A 306 -9.97 4.31 24.12
C LEU A 306 -10.49 2.90 24.45
N ARG A 307 -9.69 2.07 25.13
CA ARG A 307 -10.13 0.75 25.63
C ARG A 307 -11.34 0.88 26.55
N ASP A 308 -11.30 1.81 27.49
CA ASP A 308 -12.36 2.02 28.48
C ASP A 308 -13.65 2.57 27.83
N LEU A 309 -13.53 3.24 26.67
CA LEU A 309 -14.64 3.63 25.79
C LEU A 309 -15.13 2.48 24.89
N GLY A 310 -14.57 1.27 25.01
CA GLY A 310 -15.00 0.07 24.28
C GLY A 310 -14.30 -0.15 22.93
N VAL A 311 -13.23 0.59 22.63
CA VAL A 311 -12.46 0.40 21.39
C VAL A 311 -11.50 -0.77 21.51
N SER A 312 -11.56 -1.68 20.54
CA SER A 312 -10.59 -2.77 20.39
C SER A 312 -9.41 -2.36 19.50
N PHE A 313 -8.26 -3.01 19.64
CA PHE A 313 -7.05 -2.66 18.90
C PHE A 313 -6.54 -3.79 18.02
N ASP A 314 -6.19 -3.43 16.79
CA ASP A 314 -5.62 -4.32 15.79
C ASP A 314 -4.21 -3.85 15.40
N VAL A 315 -3.17 -4.47 15.98
CA VAL A 315 -1.78 -4.06 15.73
C VAL A 315 -1.19 -4.85 14.56
N ARG A 316 -1.13 -4.22 13.37
CA ARG A 316 -0.47 -4.74 12.17
C ARG A 316 -0.15 -3.66 11.12
N LYS A 317 0.92 -3.87 10.35
CA LYS A 317 1.39 -2.90 9.35
C LYS A 317 0.57 -3.01 8.07
N VAL A 318 0.31 -4.23 7.60
CA VAL A 318 -0.48 -4.56 6.40
C VAL A 318 -1.58 -5.58 6.73
N PRO A 319 -2.63 -5.72 5.90
CA PRO A 319 -3.77 -6.59 6.19
C PRO A 319 -3.40 -8.06 6.45
N ASN A 320 -2.36 -8.57 5.79
CA ASN A 320 -1.98 -9.99 5.87
C ASN A 320 -1.06 -10.31 7.05
N ASP A 321 -0.57 -9.30 7.78
CA ASP A 321 0.20 -9.56 9.00
C ASP A 321 -0.69 -10.19 10.08
N ALA A 322 -0.09 -11.05 10.89
CA ALA A 322 -0.75 -11.54 12.09
C ALA A 322 -1.06 -10.39 13.06
N LYS A 323 -2.31 -10.33 13.53
CA LYS A 323 -2.74 -9.36 14.55
C LYS A 323 -1.92 -9.56 15.84
N LYS A 324 -1.42 -8.47 16.42
CA LYS A 324 -0.76 -8.49 17.73
C LYS A 324 -1.61 -7.78 18.79
N ASN A 325 -1.47 -8.20 20.04
CA ASN A 325 -2.11 -7.54 21.17
C ASN A 325 -1.33 -6.29 21.57
N LEU A 326 -2.01 -5.14 21.59
CA LEU A 326 -1.38 -3.86 21.90
C LEU A 326 -0.82 -3.78 23.33
N PHE A 327 -1.62 -4.17 24.32
CA PHE A 327 -1.23 -4.03 25.73
C PHE A 327 -0.13 -5.03 26.13
N ASP A 328 -0.10 -6.21 25.53
CA ASP A 328 1.03 -7.14 25.72
C ASP A 328 2.35 -6.52 25.24
N LEU A 329 2.32 -5.81 24.11
CA LEU A 329 3.49 -5.11 23.59
C LEU A 329 3.91 -3.93 24.49
N ILE A 330 2.94 -3.12 24.94
CA ILE A 330 3.20 -1.98 25.84
C ILE A 330 3.82 -2.47 27.17
N ASN A 331 3.23 -3.50 27.77
CA ASN A 331 3.72 -4.10 29.02
C ASN A 331 5.13 -4.66 28.87
N LYS A 332 5.39 -5.38 27.76
CA LYS A 332 6.72 -5.94 27.48
C LYS A 332 7.78 -4.86 27.30
N ALA A 333 7.42 -3.73 26.68
CA ALA A 333 8.33 -2.62 26.42
C ALA A 333 8.62 -1.75 27.67
N ASN A 334 7.86 -1.94 28.76
CA ASN A 334 7.93 -1.10 29.96
C ASN A 334 7.90 0.39 29.62
N VAL A 335 6.91 0.81 28.80
CA VAL A 335 6.77 2.22 28.40
C VAL A 335 6.70 3.09 29.65
N LYS A 336 7.64 4.02 29.76
CA LYS A 336 8.04 4.64 31.03
C LYS A 336 7.63 6.07 31.22
#